data_AF-A0A1B7NFI7-F1
#
_entry.id   AF-A0A1B7NFI7-F1
#
_cell.length_a   1.000
_cell.length_b   1.000
_cell.length_c   1.000
_cell.angle_alpha   90.00
_cell.angle_beta   90.00
_cell.angle_gamma   90.00
#
_symmetry.space_group_name_H-M   'P 1'
#
loop_
_entity.id
_entity.type
_entity.pdbx_description
1 polymer ?
#
loop_
_entity_poly.entity_id
_entity_poly.type
_entity_poly.pdbx_seq_one_letter_code
_entity_poly.pdbx_strand_id
1 'polypeptide(L)' 'MLGATVVLAWLVLIMSYNDSGVDFINGYFFLQRFYSVFDTTNFRVGFATTAYTNATSN' A
#
# COMPACT_ATOMS: atom_id res chain seq x y z
N MET A 1 -21.19 -3.44 8.22
CA MET A 1 -20.41 -3.87 7.04
C MET A 1 -20.36 -2.74 6.03
N LEU A 2 -19.66 -1.66 6.36
CA LEU A 2 -19.49 -0.50 5.49
C LEU A 2 -18.12 0.07 5.86
N GLY A 3 -17.09 -0.18 5.03
CA GLY A 3 -15.73 0.14 5.43
C GLY A 3 -14.66 -0.28 4.43
N ALA A 4 -14.93 -0.14 3.13
CA ALA A 4 -13.88 -0.23 2.11
C ALA A 4 -14.24 0.75 0.99
N THR A 5 -14.02 2.04 1.23
CA THR A 5 -14.09 3.05 0.18
C THR A 5 -12.89 2.85 -0.73
N VAL A 6 -13.10 2.38 -1.95
CA VAL A 6 -12.07 2.39 -2.99
C VAL A 6 -11.93 3.84 -3.47
N VAL A 7 -10.95 4.55 -2.93
CA VAL A 7 -10.59 5.89 -3.44
C VAL A 7 -9.63 5.70 -4.61
N LEU A 8 -10.10 5.98 -5.82
CA LEU A 8 -9.27 6.15 -7.01
C LEU A 8 -8.53 7.49 -6.93
N ALA A 9 -7.44 7.56 -6.15
CA ALA A 9 -6.52 8.69 -6.21
C ALA A 9 -5.14 8.25 -5.73
N TRP A 10 -4.19 8.23 -6.66
CA TRP A 10 -2.73 8.34 -6.43
C TRP A 10 -2.27 7.81 -5.07
N LEU A 11 -2.40 6.50 -4.88
CA LEU A 11 -2.13 5.86 -3.60
C LEU A 11 -0.62 5.90 -3.35
N VAL A 12 -0.19 6.77 -2.45
CA VAL A 12 1.16 6.81 -1.89
C VAL A 12 1.05 6.27 -0.48
N LEU A 13 1.65 5.11 -0.20
CA LEU A 13 1.77 4.63 1.17
C LEU A 13 3.06 5.16 1.78
N ILE A 14 2.91 5.91 2.87
CA ILE A 14 3.99 6.47 3.67
C ILE A 14 4.25 5.53 4.86
N MET A 15 5.50 5.11 5.04
CA MET A 15 5.95 4.47 6.27
C MET A 15 6.98 5.35 6.97
N SER A 16 6.89 5.43 8.30
CA SER A 16 7.79 6.18 9.18
C SER A 16 8.21 5.26 10.32
N TYR A 17 9.51 5.14 10.58
CA TYR A 17 10.06 4.31 11.64
C TYR A 17 10.74 5.13 12.76
N ASN A 18 10.82 6.47 12.67
CA ASN A 18 11.44 7.32 13.69
C ASN A 18 10.83 8.75 13.76
N ASP A 19 11.14 9.47 14.85
CA ASP A 19 10.70 10.85 15.15
C ASP A 19 11.16 11.93 14.14
N SER A 20 11.85 11.58 13.06
CA SER A 20 12.48 12.51 12.11
C SER A 20 11.80 12.61 10.73
N GLY A 21 10.68 11.93 10.49
CA GLY A 21 9.88 12.12 9.28
C GLY A 21 9.61 10.86 8.46
N VAL A 22 9.54 11.01 7.13
CA VAL A 22 9.24 9.94 6.17
C VAL A 22 10.53 9.29 5.70
N ASP A 23 10.66 7.99 5.95
CA ASP A 23 11.85 7.22 5.56
C ASP A 23 11.73 6.67 4.13
N PHE A 24 10.53 6.23 3.72
CA PHE A 24 10.28 5.74 2.37
C PHE A 24 8.81 5.83 1.95
N ILE A 25 8.61 5.81 0.63
CA ILE A 25 7.30 5.81 -0.02
C ILE A 25 7.18 4.60 -0.93
N ASN A 26 6.15 3.78 -0.70
CA ASN A 26 5.76 2.74 -1.64
C ASN A 26 4.87 3.35 -2.73
N GLY A 27 5.48 3.61 -3.89
CA GLY A 27 4.81 4.17 -5.07
C GLY A 27 4.14 3.12 -5.96
N TYR A 28 3.63 3.57 -7.11
CA TYR A 28 2.84 2.74 -8.03
C TYR A 28 3.53 1.44 -8.46
N PHE A 29 4.84 1.46 -8.75
CA PHE A 29 5.58 0.24 -9.14
C PHE A 29 5.60 -0.86 -8.06
N PHE A 30 5.58 -0.47 -6.78
CA PHE A 30 5.41 -1.42 -5.69
C PHE A 30 3.94 -1.87 -5.62
N LEU A 31 3.01 -0.91 -5.62
CA LEU A 31 1.59 -1.17 -5.41
C LEU A 31 0.93 -1.97 -6.54
N GLN A 32 1.45 -1.93 -7.77
CA GLN A 32 0.94 -2.77 -8.86
C GLN A 32 1.24 -4.27 -8.65
N ARG A 33 2.16 -4.63 -7.74
CA ARG A 33 2.59 -6.02 -7.50
C ARG A 33 1.86 -6.70 -6.34
N PHE A 34 1.16 -5.93 -5.51
CA PHE A 34 0.54 -6.40 -4.28
C PHE A 34 -0.90 -5.91 -4.17
N TYR A 35 -1.79 -6.76 -3.63
CA TYR A 35 -3.04 -6.26 -3.09
C TYR A 35 -2.73 -5.49 -1.80
N SER A 36 -3.28 -4.28 -1.67
CA SER A 36 -3.13 -3.44 -0.48
C SER A 36 -4.47 -3.29 0.23
N VAL A 37 -4.45 -3.43 1.56
CA VAL A 37 -5.62 -3.24 2.43
C VAL A 37 -5.30 -2.13 3.42
N PHE A 38 -6.16 -1.12 3.46
CA PHE A 38 -6.07 0.01 4.38
C PHE A 38 -7.11 -0.14 5.46
N ASP A 39 -6.68 -0.60 6.64
CA ASP A 39 -7.53 -0.70 7.81
C ASP A 39 -7.42 0.59 8.61
N THR A 40 -8.36 1.50 8.37
CA THR A 40 -8.44 2.80 9.06
C THR A 40 -8.97 2.67 10.48
N THR A 41 -9.60 1.54 10.84
CA THR A 41 -10.08 1.30 12.21
C THR A 41 -8.93 0.92 13.14
N ASN A 42 -8.00 0.10 12.64
CA ASN A 42 -6.84 -0.34 13.40
C ASN A 42 -5.54 0.39 13.05
N PHE A 43 -5.59 1.38 12.15
CA PHE A 43 -4.46 2.16 11.64
C PHE A 43 -3.32 1.29 11.10
N ARG A 44 -3.66 0.31 10.26
CA ARG A 44 -2.70 -0.64 9.69
C ARG A 44 -2.86 -0.74 8.18
N VAL A 45 -1.77 -1.16 7.56
CA VAL A 45 -1.76 -1.50 6.14
C VAL A 45 -1.23 -2.92 5.97
N GLY A 46 -1.96 -3.71 5.19
CA GLY A 46 -1.62 -5.09 4.87
C GLY A 46 -1.32 -5.26 3.39
N PHE A 47 -0.43 -6.18 3.07
CA PHE A 47 -0.08 -6.57 1.70
C PHE A 47 -0.26 -8.06 1.49
N ALA A 48 -0.79 -8.43 0.32
CA ALA A 48 -0.84 -9.82 -0.13
C ALA A 48 -0.23 -9.94 -1.53
N THR A 49 0.42 -11.07 -1.80
CA THR A 49 0.98 -11.36 -3.12
C THR A 49 -0.13 -11.47 -4.16
N THR A 50 0.24 -11.16 -5.40
CA THR A 50 -0.58 -11.34 -6.60
C THR A 50 0.07 -12.42 -7.47
N ALA A 51 -0.62 -12.87 -8.51
CA ALA A 51 -0.04 -13.74 -9.52
C ALA A 51 1.15 -13.07 -10.27
N TYR A 52 1.28 -11.74 -10.20
CA TYR A 52 2.30 -10.96 -10.91
C TYR A 52 3.36 -10.34 -9.99
N THR A 53 3.41 -10.73 -8.70
CA THR A 53 4.38 -10.17 -7.74
C THR A 53 5.82 -10.32 -8.20
N ASN A 54 6.14 -11.44 -8.83
CA ASN A 54 7.49 -11.74 -9.32
C ASN A 54 7.61 -11.62 -10.85
N ALA A 55 6.65 -11.01 -11.53
CA ALA A 55 6.72 -10.86 -12.98
C ALA A 55 7.82 -9.85 -13.35
N THR A 56 8.65 -10.22 -14.32
CA THR A 56 9.76 -9.38 -14.82
C THR A 56 9.33 -8.42 -15.93
N SER A 57 8.10 -8.56 -16.42
CA SER A 57 7.46 -7.60 -17.33
C SER A 57 6.97 -6.37 -16.56
N ASN A 58 7.19 -5.18 -17.12
CA ASN A 58 6.69 -3.91 -16.59
C ASN A 58 5.30 -3.58 -17.10
#